data_AF-A0A2N1KQ40-F1
#
_entry.id   AF-A0A2N1KQ40-F1
#
_cell.length_a   1.000
_cell.length_b   1.000
_cell.length_c   1.000
_cell.angle_alpha   90.00
_cell.angle_beta   90.00
_cell.angle_gamma   90.00
#
_symmetry.space_group_name_H-M   'P 1'
#
loop_
_entity.id
_entity.type
_entity.pdbx_description
1 polymer ?
#
loop_
_entity_poly.entity_id
_entity_poly.type
_entity_poly.pdbx_seq_one_letter_code
_entity_poly.pdbx_strand_id
1 'polypeptide(L)'
;MFFQPRPLINTYRKFVSFFLPCFLLLIMLGEAEAQTVTSVSGRVLDYLYNQIGDYNGLRLKPSKGGEVDVFFPPHTAARIRRQAAIGQQVKVDLDPSPNGPPHPGPVLAKPTRKNQSVIPAFRLIRLQNQRLKTTLSISDLPSPLPQSGPLVQSEGPLVGQIHDEQGRLIALLTNKYLIELKPHQSEQISALLVGAQRLRVTGFERMSDGFVNRTGRPLLHPTSLTIHGQTFAL
;
A
#
# COMPACT_ATOMS: atom_id res chain seq x y z
N MET A 1 43.59 -59.20 30.91
CA MET A 1 44.43 -58.91 29.72
C MET A 1 44.51 -57.39 29.60
N PHE A 2 45.55 -56.76 30.18
CA PHE A 2 46.90 -56.51 29.64
C PHE A 2 46.98 -55.37 28.61
N PHE A 3 47.66 -54.30 29.05
CA PHE A 3 48.54 -53.35 28.34
C PHE A 3 47.95 -52.46 27.23
N GLN A 4 47.86 -51.13 27.39
CA GLN A 4 48.90 -50.07 27.42
C GLN A 4 49.34 -49.56 26.03
N PRO A 5 49.78 -48.28 25.91
CA PRO A 5 49.57 -47.40 24.75
C PRO A 5 50.85 -46.98 23.97
N ARG A 6 50.69 -46.03 23.02
CA ARG A 6 51.68 -45.16 22.30
C ARG A 6 52.34 -45.74 21.03
N PRO A 7 52.91 -44.94 20.08
CA PRO A 7 53.36 -43.53 20.17
C PRO A 7 53.08 -42.57 18.99
N LEU A 8 53.42 -41.30 19.23
CA LEU A 8 53.63 -40.20 18.28
C LEU A 8 54.85 -40.43 17.37
N ILE A 9 54.76 -40.09 16.08
CA ILE A 9 55.93 -39.69 15.27
C ILE A 9 55.55 -38.49 14.39
N ASN A 10 56.45 -37.52 14.43
CA ASN A 10 56.45 -36.23 13.76
C ASN A 10 57.60 -36.25 12.73
N THR A 11 57.38 -35.97 11.45
CA THR A 11 58.47 -35.64 10.51
C THR A 11 57.98 -34.99 9.20
N TYR A 12 58.19 -33.68 9.12
CA TYR A 12 58.78 -32.89 8.02
C TYR A 12 58.64 -33.28 6.52
N ARG A 13 58.49 -32.19 5.73
CA ARG A 13 59.11 -31.89 4.41
C ARG A 13 58.34 -32.31 3.14
N LYS A 14 57.78 -31.33 2.42
CA LYS A 14 58.46 -30.56 1.35
C LYS A 14 57.51 -29.56 0.69
N PHE A 15 57.99 -28.32 0.64
CA PHE A 15 57.56 -27.26 -0.28
C PHE A 15 57.63 -27.76 -1.72
N VAL A 16 56.56 -27.56 -2.50
CA VAL A 16 56.64 -27.37 -3.94
C VAL A 16 55.85 -26.11 -4.26
N SER A 17 56.60 -25.03 -4.52
CA SER A 17 56.08 -23.81 -5.14
C SER A 17 55.54 -24.16 -6.52
N PHE A 18 54.23 -24.03 -6.71
CA PHE A 18 53.67 -23.79 -8.03
C PHE A 18 53.31 -22.32 -8.14
N PHE A 19 54.21 -21.61 -8.84
CA PHE A 19 53.93 -20.35 -9.50
C PHE A 19 52.87 -20.62 -10.57
N LEU A 20 51.68 -20.03 -10.45
CA LEU A 20 50.74 -19.91 -11.57
C LEU A 20 50.35 -18.43 -11.70
N PRO A 21 50.52 -17.83 -12.89
CA PRO A 21 50.39 -16.40 -13.07
C PRO A 21 48.94 -15.94 -12.97
N CYS A 22 48.81 -14.85 -12.21
CA CYS A 22 47.70 -13.92 -12.08
C CYS A 22 46.84 -13.79 -13.35
N PHE A 23 45.67 -14.42 -13.35
CA PHE A 23 44.58 -14.02 -14.24
C PHE A 23 43.95 -12.77 -13.62
N LEU A 24 44.17 -11.63 -14.26
CA LEU A 24 43.55 -10.36 -13.94
C LEU A 24 42.07 -10.44 -14.34
N LEU A 25 41.23 -11.04 -13.49
CA LEU A 25 39.78 -10.97 -13.63
C LEU A 25 39.32 -9.61 -13.10
N LEU A 26 38.99 -8.73 -14.03
CA LEU A 26 38.39 -7.42 -13.80
C LEU A 26 37.01 -7.65 -13.13
N ILE A 27 36.97 -7.65 -11.80
CA ILE A 27 35.70 -7.64 -11.05
C ILE A 27 35.13 -6.23 -11.19
N MET A 28 34.21 -6.06 -12.15
CA MET A 28 33.26 -4.95 -12.14
C MET A 28 32.33 -5.15 -10.94
N LEU A 29 32.78 -4.70 -9.77
CA LEU A 29 31.93 -4.49 -8.59
C LEU A 29 30.94 -3.40 -8.96
N GLY A 30 29.78 -3.80 -9.47
CA GLY A 30 28.60 -2.93 -9.42
C GLY A 30 28.29 -2.70 -7.95
N GLU A 31 28.52 -1.47 -7.48
CA GLU A 31 28.04 -1.01 -6.18
C GLU A 31 26.50 -1.09 -6.22
N ALA A 32 25.95 -2.14 -5.61
CA ALA A 32 24.54 -2.15 -5.26
C ALA A 32 24.36 -1.10 -4.16
N GLU A 33 23.77 0.05 -4.50
CA GLU A 33 23.36 1.05 -3.51
C GLU A 33 22.49 0.35 -2.45
N ALA A 34 23.02 0.23 -1.23
CA ALA A 34 22.30 -0.33 -0.12
C ALA A 34 21.16 0.64 0.25
N GLN A 35 19.92 0.31 -0.16
CA GLN A 35 18.73 1.05 0.26
C GLN A 35 18.68 1.13 1.79
N THR A 36 18.56 2.35 2.31
CA THR A 36 18.61 2.62 3.75
C THR A 36 17.27 2.27 4.40
N VAL A 37 17.12 1.00 4.76
CA VAL A 37 15.95 0.51 5.48
C VAL A 37 15.93 1.12 6.89
N THR A 38 14.86 1.86 7.20
CA THR A 38 14.66 2.48 8.52
C THR A 38 13.61 1.71 9.31
N SER A 39 13.96 1.21 10.50
CA SER A 39 13.00 0.54 11.39
C SER A 39 12.34 1.52 12.36
N VAL A 40 11.01 1.52 12.44
CA VAL A 40 10.22 2.33 13.38
C VAL A 40 9.31 1.42 14.21
N SER A 41 9.25 1.65 15.52
CA SER A 41 8.28 0.99 16.40
C SER A 41 7.30 2.03 16.95
N GLY A 42 6.00 1.76 16.81
CA GLY A 42 4.96 2.70 17.22
C GLY A 42 3.59 2.07 17.38
N ARG A 43 2.68 2.83 17.99
CA ARG A 43 1.27 2.48 18.09
C ARG A 43 0.54 2.92 16.83
N VAL A 44 -0.30 2.05 16.26
CA VAL A 44 -1.19 2.42 15.14
C VAL A 44 -2.25 3.40 15.66
N LEU A 45 -2.29 4.60 15.08
CA LEU A 45 -3.30 5.60 15.39
C LEU A 45 -4.50 5.51 14.46
N ASP A 46 -4.25 5.45 13.15
CA ASP A 46 -5.30 5.47 12.14
C ASP A 46 -4.83 4.82 10.82
N TYR A 47 -5.76 4.59 9.90
CA TYR A 47 -5.51 4.20 8.53
C TYR A 47 -5.63 5.39 7.58
N LEU A 48 -4.66 5.54 6.70
CA LEU A 48 -4.67 6.51 5.61
C LEU A 48 -5.28 5.86 4.37
N TYR A 49 -5.89 6.67 3.51
CA TYR A 49 -6.57 6.22 2.31
C TYR A 49 -6.26 7.12 1.10
N ASN A 50 -6.38 6.56 -0.10
CA ASN A 50 -6.25 7.30 -1.35
C ASN A 50 -7.51 8.12 -1.67
N GLN A 51 -7.51 8.86 -2.80
CA GLN A 51 -8.63 9.72 -3.18
C GLN A 51 -9.98 8.98 -3.31
N ILE A 52 -9.96 7.72 -3.77
CA ILE A 52 -11.17 6.88 -3.88
C ILE A 52 -11.53 6.17 -2.55
N GLY A 53 -10.76 6.40 -1.48
CA GLY A 53 -11.05 5.89 -0.14
C GLY A 53 -10.52 4.47 0.14
N ASP A 54 -9.71 3.88 -0.74
CA ASP A 54 -9.02 2.64 -0.43
C ASP A 54 -7.87 2.90 0.54
N TYR A 55 -7.80 2.10 1.60
CA TYR A 55 -6.70 2.22 2.55
C TYR A 55 -5.37 1.90 1.88
N ASN A 56 -4.41 2.81 2.05
CA ASN A 56 -3.09 2.72 1.45
C ASN A 56 -1.98 3.21 2.41
N GLY A 57 -2.30 3.42 3.68
CA GLY A 57 -1.30 3.77 4.68
C GLY A 57 -1.73 3.57 6.12
N LEU A 58 -0.76 3.70 7.02
CA LEU A 58 -0.89 3.72 8.47
C LEU A 58 -0.34 5.02 9.00
N ARG A 59 -1.01 5.56 10.01
CA ARG A 59 -0.44 6.57 10.89
C ARG A 59 0.06 5.92 12.16
N LEU A 60 1.33 6.12 12.49
CA LEU A 60 1.98 5.55 13.66
C LEU A 60 2.37 6.65 14.65
N LYS A 61 2.28 6.33 15.94
CA LYS A 61 2.87 7.12 17.03
C LYS A 61 4.03 6.37 17.66
N PRO A 62 5.29 6.69 17.30
CA PRO A 62 6.46 6.16 17.98
C PRO A 62 6.54 6.65 19.43
N SER A 63 7.27 5.91 20.28
CA SER A 63 7.48 6.30 21.69
C SER A 63 8.32 7.57 21.85
N LYS A 64 9.13 7.90 20.84
CA LYS A 64 9.95 9.12 20.76
C LYS A 64 9.69 9.78 19.41
N GLY A 65 9.27 11.04 19.41
CA GLY A 65 9.06 11.84 18.20
C GLY A 65 7.58 12.12 17.82
N GLY A 66 7.44 12.68 16.62
CA GLY A 66 6.16 13.02 16.00
C GLY A 66 5.43 11.79 15.45
N GLU A 67 4.24 12.02 14.90
CA GLU A 67 3.52 10.99 14.14
C GLU A 67 4.26 10.69 12.83
N VAL A 68 4.15 9.44 12.37
CA VAL A 68 4.78 8.98 11.14
C VAL A 68 3.72 8.34 10.27
N ASP A 69 3.56 8.88 9.06
CA ASP A 69 2.70 8.33 8.03
C ASP A 69 3.52 7.37 7.16
N VAL A 70 2.97 6.18 6.95
CA VAL A 70 3.63 5.08 6.22
C VAL A 70 2.66 4.52 5.20
N PHE A 71 3.10 4.29 3.98
CA PHE A 71 2.23 3.91 2.86
C PHE A 71 2.53 2.53 2.32
N PHE A 72 1.50 1.87 1.82
CA PHE A 72 1.54 0.53 1.26
C PHE A 72 0.60 0.43 0.04
N PRO A 73 0.81 -0.54 -0.87
CA PRO A 73 -0.09 -0.73 -2.00
C PRO A 73 -1.52 -1.06 -1.53
N PRO A 74 -2.58 -0.42 -2.07
CA PRO A 74 -3.94 -0.56 -1.53
C PRO A 74 -4.47 -2.01 -1.45
N HIS A 75 -4.06 -2.87 -2.38
CA HIS A 75 -4.44 -4.30 -2.38
C HIS A 75 -3.89 -5.09 -1.18
N THR A 76 -2.95 -4.53 -0.41
CA THR A 76 -2.38 -5.17 0.78
C THR A 76 -3.17 -4.83 2.06
N ALA A 77 -4.12 -3.89 1.99
CA ALA A 77 -4.81 -3.33 3.13
C ALA A 77 -5.44 -4.38 4.05
N ALA A 78 -6.15 -5.37 3.51
CA ALA A 78 -6.83 -6.39 4.32
C ALA A 78 -5.85 -7.28 5.10
N ARG A 79 -4.64 -7.52 4.57
CA ARG A 79 -3.59 -8.28 5.28
C ARG A 79 -2.97 -7.42 6.37
N ILE A 80 -2.68 -6.16 6.06
CA ILE A 80 -2.12 -5.20 7.02
C ILE A 80 -3.08 -4.95 8.18
N ARG A 81 -4.36 -4.67 7.92
CA ARG A 81 -5.37 -4.42 8.95
C ARG A 81 -5.52 -5.58 9.94
N ARG A 82 -5.37 -6.83 9.46
CA ARG A 82 -5.38 -8.02 10.33
C ARG A 82 -4.18 -8.09 11.28
N GLN A 83 -3.05 -7.50 10.89
CA GLN A 83 -1.82 -7.51 11.69
C GLN A 83 -1.56 -6.21 12.43
N ALA A 84 -2.25 -5.12 12.11
CA ALA A 84 -1.96 -3.79 12.62
C ALA A 84 -3.27 -3.05 12.87
N ALA A 85 -4.05 -3.53 13.86
CA ALA A 85 -5.28 -2.86 14.26
C ALA A 85 -4.97 -1.53 14.98
N ILE A 86 -5.90 -0.57 14.90
CA ILE A 86 -5.80 0.69 15.65
C ILE A 86 -5.57 0.39 17.14
N GLY A 87 -4.64 1.13 17.75
CA GLY A 87 -4.20 0.97 19.13
C GLY A 87 -3.14 -0.10 19.36
N GLN A 88 -2.83 -0.96 18.37
CA GLN A 88 -1.79 -1.99 18.52
C GLN A 88 -0.38 -1.41 18.36
N GLN A 89 0.56 -1.98 19.11
CA GLN A 89 1.99 -1.73 18.92
C GLN A 89 2.51 -2.59 17.77
N VAL A 90 3.17 -1.96 16.80
CA VAL A 90 3.81 -2.63 15.66
C VAL A 90 5.24 -2.13 15.49
N LYS A 91 6.07 -2.96 14.86
CA LYS A 91 7.37 -2.57 14.32
C LYS A 91 7.29 -2.64 12.80
N VAL A 92 7.71 -1.59 12.13
CA VAL A 92 7.70 -1.49 10.67
C VAL A 92 9.10 -1.18 10.16
N ASP A 93 9.43 -1.73 9.00
CA ASP A 93 10.61 -1.35 8.25
C ASP A 93 10.19 -0.57 7.01
N LEU A 94 10.88 0.54 6.81
CA LEU A 94 10.49 1.60 5.91
C LEU A 94 11.59 1.86 4.90
N ASP A 95 11.16 2.13 3.66
CA ASP A 95 11.99 2.70 2.61
C ASP A 95 11.63 4.19 2.48
N PRO A 96 12.57 5.14 2.58
CA PRO A 96 12.31 6.51 2.17
C PRO A 96 11.95 6.51 0.68
N SER A 97 10.69 6.79 0.34
CA SER A 97 10.25 6.70 -1.04
C SER A 97 10.59 8.01 -1.78
N PRO A 98 11.51 8.03 -2.76
CA PRO A 98 11.71 9.24 -3.58
C PRO A 98 10.53 9.47 -4.54
N ASN A 99 9.75 8.42 -4.83
CA ASN A 99 8.67 8.39 -5.82
C ASN A 99 7.38 7.75 -5.24
N GLY A 100 7.11 7.94 -3.94
CA GLY A 100 5.85 7.46 -3.35
C GLY A 100 4.66 7.99 -4.16
N PRO A 101 3.53 7.24 -4.26
CA PRO A 101 2.37 7.78 -4.96
C PRO A 101 2.08 9.17 -4.37
N PRO A 102 1.87 10.21 -5.21
CA PRO A 102 1.60 11.54 -4.70
C PRO A 102 0.42 11.43 -3.74
N HIS A 103 0.69 11.66 -2.46
CA HIS A 103 -0.32 11.62 -1.43
C HIS A 103 -0.94 13.02 -1.35
N PRO A 104 -2.18 13.20 -1.82
CA PRO A 104 -3.02 14.27 -1.31
C PRO A 104 -3.29 13.92 0.17
N GLY A 105 -2.57 14.59 1.07
CA GLY A 105 -2.47 14.19 2.49
C GLY A 105 -3.81 14.23 3.25
N PRO A 106 -3.84 13.85 4.54
CA PRO A 106 -4.98 14.17 5.37
C PRO A 106 -4.89 15.61 5.87
N VAL A 107 -5.68 16.51 5.28
CA VAL A 107 -6.18 17.69 5.99
C VAL A 107 -7.38 17.25 6.81
N LEU A 108 -7.39 17.55 8.13
CA LEU A 108 -8.55 18.05 8.87
C LEU A 108 -8.22 18.37 10.34
N ALA A 109 -7.41 19.42 10.55
CA ALA A 109 -7.52 20.40 11.66
C ALA A 109 -6.61 21.60 11.32
N LYS A 110 -7.08 22.82 11.58
CA LYS A 110 -6.58 24.11 11.07
C LYS A 110 -5.04 24.21 10.90
N PRO A 111 -4.54 24.65 9.72
CA PRO A 111 -3.15 25.03 9.57
C PRO A 111 -2.92 26.34 10.34
N THR A 112 -2.22 26.28 11.46
CA THR A 112 -1.49 27.47 11.91
C THR A 112 -0.35 27.70 10.93
N ARG A 113 -0.48 28.82 10.19
CA ARG A 113 0.45 29.34 9.19
C ARG A 113 1.91 29.20 9.65
N LYS A 114 2.78 28.84 8.68
CA LYS A 114 4.25 28.74 8.74
C LYS A 114 4.81 27.47 9.39
N ASN A 115 4.67 26.35 8.68
CA ASN A 115 5.75 25.41 8.36
C ASN A 115 5.10 24.21 7.67
N GLN A 116 5.21 24.14 6.34
CA GLN A 116 4.98 22.89 5.61
C GLN A 116 6.07 21.92 6.07
N SER A 117 5.78 21.17 7.13
CA SER A 117 6.55 19.96 7.44
C SER A 117 6.29 18.99 6.31
N VAL A 118 7.20 18.97 5.34
CA VAL A 118 7.31 17.93 4.33
C VAL A 118 7.70 16.66 5.08
N ILE A 119 6.70 15.92 5.58
CA ILE A 119 6.94 14.59 6.15
C ILE A 119 7.31 13.70 4.95
N PRO A 120 8.54 13.16 4.87
CA PRO A 120 8.90 12.29 3.76
C PRO A 120 7.97 11.07 3.75
N ALA A 121 7.43 10.75 2.58
CA ALA A 121 6.55 9.60 2.42
C ALA A 121 7.38 8.31 2.56
N PHE A 122 7.14 7.56 3.64
CA PHE A 122 7.78 6.28 3.86
C PHE A 122 6.95 5.15 3.24
N ARG A 123 7.58 4.27 2.48
CA ARG A 123 6.95 3.04 1.99
C ARG A 123 7.18 1.91 2.99
N LEU A 124 6.11 1.21 3.35
CA LEU A 124 6.18 -0.01 4.14
C LEU A 124 6.86 -1.12 3.34
N ILE A 125 7.95 -1.67 3.86
CA ILE A 125 8.57 -2.89 3.33
C ILE A 125 8.14 -4.09 4.16
N ARG A 126 8.14 -3.96 5.49
CA ARG A 126 7.85 -5.07 6.41
C ARG A 126 7.08 -4.58 7.63
N LEU A 127 6.13 -5.39 8.08
CA LEU A 127 5.35 -5.15 9.29
C LEU A 127 5.48 -6.33 10.24
N GLN A 128 5.70 -6.04 11.51
CA GLN A 128 5.84 -7.02 12.58
C GLN A 128 4.88 -6.67 13.70
N ASN A 129 4.08 -7.64 14.12
CA ASN A 129 3.24 -7.54 15.31
C ASN A 129 3.72 -8.56 16.35
N GLN A 130 4.35 -8.05 17.40
CA GLN A 130 4.92 -8.87 18.46
C GLN A 130 3.85 -9.61 19.28
N ARG A 131 2.68 -9.00 19.47
CA ARG A 131 1.55 -9.62 20.19
C ARG A 131 0.98 -10.80 19.41
N LEU A 132 0.82 -10.65 18.11
CA LEU A 132 0.31 -11.71 17.22
C LEU A 132 1.41 -12.71 16.81
N LYS A 133 2.68 -12.40 17.10
CA LYS A 133 3.87 -13.14 16.63
C LYS A 133 3.88 -13.31 15.11
N THR A 134 3.42 -12.29 14.38
CA THR A 134 3.36 -12.30 12.92
C THR A 134 4.35 -11.32 12.31
N THR A 135 4.89 -11.70 11.16
CA THR A 135 5.68 -10.85 10.28
C THR A 135 5.07 -10.90 8.90
N LEU A 136 4.98 -9.74 8.24
CA LEU A 136 4.47 -9.57 6.89
C LEU A 136 5.46 -8.75 6.10
N SER A 137 6.05 -9.34 5.06
CA SER A 137 6.75 -8.54 4.04
C SER A 137 5.76 -8.13 2.96
N ILE A 138 5.84 -6.89 2.50
CA ILE A 138 4.99 -6.38 1.42
C ILE A 138 5.37 -7.03 0.08
N SER A 139 6.64 -7.41 -0.11
CA SER A 139 7.12 -8.16 -1.29
C SER A 139 6.45 -9.52 -1.46
N ASP A 140 6.01 -10.12 -0.35
CA ASP A 140 5.45 -11.47 -0.34
C ASP A 140 3.96 -11.47 -0.67
N LEU A 141 3.35 -10.28 -0.77
CA LEU A 141 1.97 -10.10 -1.20
C LEU A 141 1.94 -9.90 -2.71
N PRO A 142 1.45 -10.87 -3.50
CA PRO A 142 1.39 -10.71 -4.94
C PRO A 142 0.43 -9.59 -5.30
N SER A 143 0.77 -8.83 -6.33
CA SER A 143 -0.18 -7.93 -6.96
C SER A 143 -1.40 -8.72 -7.44
N PRO A 144 -2.62 -8.20 -7.25
CA PRO A 144 -3.82 -8.86 -7.73
C PRO A 144 -3.76 -9.01 -9.25
N LEU A 145 -4.16 -10.19 -9.75
CA LEU A 145 -4.34 -10.38 -11.18
C LEU A 145 -5.46 -9.45 -11.67
N PRO A 146 -5.34 -8.89 -12.88
CA PRO A 146 -6.45 -8.17 -13.50
C PRO A 146 -7.64 -9.11 -13.62
N GLN A 147 -8.72 -8.82 -12.91
CA GLN A 147 -9.97 -9.58 -12.96
C GLN A 147 -11.12 -8.61 -13.10
N SER A 148 -11.89 -8.76 -14.17
CA SER A 148 -13.21 -8.16 -14.27
C SER A 148 -14.13 -8.96 -13.35
N GLY A 149 -14.71 -8.32 -12.34
CA GLY A 149 -15.72 -8.99 -11.52
C GLY A 149 -17.05 -9.14 -12.24
N PRO A 150 -18.12 -9.55 -11.53
CA PRO A 150 -19.41 -9.75 -12.15
C PRO A 150 -19.97 -8.42 -12.68
N LEU A 151 -20.61 -8.49 -13.85
CA LEU A 151 -21.45 -7.41 -14.33
C LEU A 151 -22.70 -7.35 -13.43
N VAL A 152 -22.91 -6.21 -12.80
CA VAL A 152 -24.05 -5.98 -11.91
C VAL A 152 -24.82 -4.75 -12.35
N GLN A 153 -26.12 -4.78 -12.09
CA GLN A 153 -27.01 -3.63 -12.23
C GLN A 153 -27.59 -3.29 -10.87
N SER A 154 -27.59 -2.02 -10.52
CA SER A 154 -28.09 -1.54 -9.23
C SER A 154 -28.79 -0.21 -9.40
N GLU A 155 -29.82 0.02 -8.61
CA GLU A 155 -30.47 1.31 -8.49
C GLU A 155 -30.55 1.70 -7.01
N GLY A 156 -30.29 2.97 -6.71
CA GLY A 156 -30.32 3.45 -5.34
C GLY A 156 -30.23 4.97 -5.22
N PRO A 157 -30.43 5.50 -4.01
CA PRO A 157 -30.23 6.92 -3.75
C PRO A 157 -28.76 7.31 -3.95
N LEU A 158 -28.54 8.48 -4.53
CA LEU A 158 -27.24 9.15 -4.52
C LEU A 158 -27.05 9.77 -3.14
N VAL A 159 -26.12 9.20 -2.35
CA VAL A 159 -25.89 9.63 -0.96
C VAL A 159 -24.67 10.53 -0.81
N GLY A 160 -23.84 10.65 -1.84
CA GLY A 160 -22.67 11.53 -1.81
C GLY A 160 -21.89 11.52 -3.11
N GLN A 161 -21.02 12.52 -3.24
CA GLN A 161 -20.10 12.69 -4.36
C GLN A 161 -18.69 12.88 -3.79
N ILE A 162 -17.70 12.23 -4.37
CA ILE A 162 -16.29 12.36 -3.97
C ILE A 162 -15.57 13.18 -5.04
N HIS A 163 -14.88 14.22 -4.60
CA HIS A 163 -14.09 15.10 -5.45
C HIS A 163 -12.61 15.00 -5.09
N ASP A 164 -11.73 15.21 -6.07
CA ASP A 164 -10.30 15.35 -5.84
C ASP A 164 -9.94 16.75 -5.27
N GLU A 165 -8.64 17.00 -5.06
CA GLU A 165 -8.15 18.28 -4.53
C GLU A 165 -8.40 19.46 -5.47
N GLN A 166 -8.60 19.19 -6.76
CA GLN A 166 -8.92 20.19 -7.78
C GLN A 166 -10.43 20.41 -7.90
N GLY A 167 -11.24 19.72 -7.08
CA GLY A 167 -12.70 19.80 -7.10
C GLY A 167 -13.35 19.02 -8.24
N ARG A 168 -12.62 18.14 -8.94
CA ARG A 168 -13.16 17.29 -10.00
C ARG A 168 -13.85 16.08 -9.40
N LEU A 169 -14.99 15.71 -9.92
CA LEU A 169 -15.73 14.52 -9.50
C LEU A 169 -14.93 13.25 -9.87
N ILE A 170 -14.68 12.38 -8.89
CA ILE A 170 -13.92 11.13 -9.11
C ILE A 170 -14.69 9.88 -8.72
N ALA A 171 -15.73 10.01 -7.88
CA ALA A 171 -16.60 8.89 -7.54
C ALA A 171 -17.98 9.34 -7.08
N LEU A 172 -18.95 8.44 -7.22
CA LEU A 172 -20.31 8.59 -6.70
C LEU A 172 -20.57 7.56 -5.62
N LEU A 173 -21.30 7.97 -4.58
CA LEU A 173 -21.67 7.11 -3.48
C LEU A 173 -23.15 6.81 -3.55
N THR A 174 -23.50 5.53 -3.63
CA THR A 174 -24.89 5.05 -3.44
C THR A 174 -25.01 4.34 -2.11
N ASN A 175 -26.22 3.93 -1.74
CA ASN A 175 -26.46 3.08 -0.56
C ASN A 175 -25.85 1.67 -0.66
N LYS A 176 -25.38 1.23 -1.85
CA LYS A 176 -24.76 -0.08 -2.05
C LYS A 176 -23.31 0.01 -2.50
N TYR A 177 -23.03 0.85 -3.49
CA TYR A 177 -21.74 0.91 -4.19
C TYR A 177 -21.04 2.25 -4.03
N LEU A 178 -19.71 2.19 -4.05
CA LEU A 178 -18.84 3.30 -4.45
C LEU A 178 -18.55 3.14 -5.95
N ILE A 179 -18.94 4.12 -6.75
CA ILE A 179 -18.83 4.08 -8.21
C ILE A 179 -17.66 4.96 -8.60
N GLU A 180 -16.56 4.37 -9.09
CA GLU A 180 -15.39 5.12 -9.55
C GLU A 180 -15.64 5.70 -10.94
N LEU A 181 -15.27 6.95 -11.16
CA LEU A 181 -15.41 7.63 -12.44
C LEU A 181 -14.03 8.03 -12.98
N LYS A 182 -13.80 7.72 -14.26
CA LYS A 182 -12.66 8.27 -14.99
C LYS A 182 -12.89 9.76 -15.28
N PRO A 183 -11.83 10.56 -15.49
CA PRO A 183 -11.96 12.00 -15.73
C PRO A 183 -12.99 12.35 -16.82
N HIS A 184 -12.90 11.72 -17.99
CA HIS A 184 -13.85 11.95 -19.09
C HIS A 184 -15.29 11.57 -18.73
N GLN A 185 -15.50 10.49 -17.95
CA GLN A 185 -16.83 10.07 -17.50
C GLN A 185 -17.42 11.11 -16.55
N SER A 186 -16.59 11.63 -15.63
CA SER A 186 -17.00 12.64 -14.66
C SER A 186 -17.41 13.95 -15.34
N GLU A 187 -16.65 14.41 -16.33
CA GLU A 187 -16.90 15.64 -17.08
C GLU A 187 -18.24 15.56 -17.82
N GLN A 188 -18.55 14.39 -18.39
CA GLN A 188 -19.81 14.16 -19.12
C GLN A 188 -21.04 14.22 -18.21
N ILE A 189 -20.96 13.73 -16.98
CA ILE A 189 -22.15 13.56 -16.12
C ILE A 189 -22.29 14.60 -15.01
N SER A 190 -21.25 15.39 -14.70
CA SER A 190 -21.25 16.29 -13.53
C SER A 190 -22.42 17.27 -13.50
N ALA A 191 -22.74 17.91 -14.63
CA ALA A 191 -23.86 18.84 -14.72
C ALA A 191 -25.23 18.16 -14.53
N LEU A 192 -25.34 16.89 -14.93
CA LEU A 192 -26.57 16.11 -14.86
C LEU A 192 -26.89 15.61 -13.45
N LEU A 193 -25.88 15.57 -12.57
CA LEU A 193 -26.04 15.16 -11.18
C LEU A 193 -26.70 16.23 -10.31
N VAL A 194 -26.82 17.47 -10.80
CA VAL A 194 -27.48 18.56 -10.07
C VAL A 194 -28.96 18.23 -9.88
N GLY A 195 -29.37 18.03 -8.63
CA GLY A 195 -30.74 17.61 -8.29
C GLY A 195 -31.01 16.12 -8.47
N ALA A 196 -30.02 15.33 -8.87
CA ALA A 196 -30.17 13.87 -8.97
C ALA A 196 -30.24 13.25 -7.57
N GLN A 197 -31.37 12.63 -7.24
CA GLN A 197 -31.57 11.95 -5.95
C GLN A 197 -31.33 10.44 -6.05
N ARG A 198 -31.42 9.88 -7.26
CA ARG A 198 -31.34 8.44 -7.52
C ARG A 198 -30.52 8.20 -8.77
N LEU A 199 -29.78 7.11 -8.74
CA LEU A 199 -28.98 6.63 -9.86
C LEU A 199 -29.31 5.16 -10.11
N ARG A 200 -29.39 4.80 -11.39
CA ARG A 200 -29.25 3.42 -11.82
C ARG A 200 -27.90 3.28 -12.49
N VAL A 201 -27.15 2.25 -12.12
CA VAL A 201 -25.80 2.01 -12.62
C VAL A 201 -25.68 0.56 -13.04
N THR A 202 -25.00 0.33 -14.15
CA THR A 202 -24.54 -0.98 -14.57
C THR A 202 -23.02 -0.92 -14.67
N GLY A 203 -22.33 -1.94 -14.18
CA GLY A 203 -20.88 -1.95 -14.18
C GLY A 203 -20.28 -3.25 -13.65
N PHE A 204 -18.96 -3.34 -13.70
CA PHE A 204 -18.23 -4.48 -13.16
C PHE A 204 -17.85 -4.20 -11.71
N GLU A 205 -18.32 -5.06 -10.80
CA GLU A 205 -17.94 -4.98 -9.39
C GLU A 205 -16.47 -5.38 -9.24
N ARG A 206 -15.69 -4.65 -8.45
CA ARG A 206 -14.28 -4.98 -8.23
C ARG A 206 -14.19 -6.20 -7.31
N MET A 207 -13.69 -7.32 -7.84
CA MET A 207 -13.51 -8.59 -7.12
C MET A 207 -12.12 -8.77 -6.51
N SER A 208 -11.26 -7.76 -6.57
CA SER A 208 -9.87 -7.93 -6.18
C SER A 208 -9.72 -8.08 -4.66
N ASP A 209 -9.23 -9.26 -4.26
CA ASP A 209 -8.88 -9.59 -2.89
C ASP A 209 -7.88 -8.59 -2.31
N GLY A 210 -8.05 -8.29 -1.02
CA GLY A 210 -7.08 -7.53 -0.23
C GLY A 210 -7.29 -6.02 -0.19
N PHE A 211 -8.10 -5.45 -1.08
CA PHE A 211 -8.53 -4.05 -0.97
C PHE A 211 -9.50 -3.86 0.19
N VAL A 212 -9.44 -2.70 0.83
CA VAL A 212 -10.39 -2.30 1.87
C VAL A 212 -10.68 -0.82 1.68
N ASN A 213 -11.95 -0.50 1.49
CA ASN A 213 -12.40 0.87 1.34
C ASN A 213 -12.96 1.43 2.66
N ARG A 214 -12.67 2.70 2.97
CA ARG A 214 -13.16 3.37 4.18
C ARG A 214 -14.68 3.48 4.25
N THR A 215 -15.35 3.50 3.10
CA THR A 215 -16.82 3.59 3.04
C THR A 215 -17.50 2.27 3.41
N GLY A 216 -16.75 1.15 3.45
CA GLY A 216 -17.29 -0.19 3.64
C GLY A 216 -18.10 -0.70 2.45
N ARG A 217 -18.13 0.01 1.32
CA ARG A 217 -18.87 -0.36 0.12
C ARG A 217 -17.97 -1.04 -0.91
N PRO A 218 -18.50 -2.02 -1.67
CA PRO A 218 -17.82 -2.52 -2.86
C PRO A 218 -17.62 -1.41 -3.89
N LEU A 219 -16.49 -1.47 -4.59
CA LEU A 219 -16.18 -0.57 -5.70
C LEU A 219 -16.82 -1.09 -6.98
N LEU A 220 -17.41 -0.22 -7.76
CA LEU A 220 -18.02 -0.51 -9.05
C LEU A 220 -17.33 0.32 -10.13
N HIS A 221 -16.87 -0.33 -11.20
CA HIS A 221 -16.43 0.34 -12.43
C HIS A 221 -17.61 0.41 -13.39
N PRO A 222 -18.23 1.58 -13.57
CA PRO A 222 -19.47 1.71 -14.32
C PRO A 222 -19.20 1.57 -15.83
N THR A 223 -20.13 0.91 -16.51
CA THR A 223 -20.24 0.86 -17.98
C THR A 223 -21.41 1.68 -18.49
N SER A 224 -22.43 1.89 -17.65
CA SER A 224 -23.51 2.81 -17.93
C SER A 224 -24.11 3.38 -16.66
N LEU A 225 -24.68 4.57 -16.77
CA LEU A 225 -25.30 5.27 -15.66
C LEU A 225 -26.56 5.98 -16.16
N THR A 226 -27.68 5.79 -15.47
CA THR A 226 -28.95 6.45 -15.76
C THR A 226 -29.22 7.53 -14.72
N ILE A 227 -29.36 8.77 -15.17
CA ILE A 227 -29.69 9.96 -14.37
C ILE A 227 -30.96 10.58 -14.94
N HIS A 228 -31.96 10.86 -14.10
CA HIS A 228 -33.23 11.47 -14.54
C HIS A 228 -33.89 10.73 -15.73
N GLY A 229 -33.73 9.41 -15.81
CA GLY A 229 -34.27 8.57 -16.89
C GLY A 229 -33.42 8.52 -18.17
N GLN A 230 -32.38 9.35 -18.30
CA GLN A 230 -31.46 9.33 -19.43
C GLN A 230 -30.27 8.41 -19.11
N THR A 231 -29.90 7.53 -20.05
CA THR A 231 -28.81 6.55 -19.85
C THR A 231 -27.59 6.96 -20.66
N PHE A 232 -26.44 6.96 -19.99
CA PHE A 232 -25.15 7.32 -20.54
C PHE A 232 -24.24 6.10 -20.52
N ALA A 233 -23.60 5.81 -21.66
CA ALA A 233 -22.50 4.86 -21.72
C ALA A 233 -21.23 5.55 -21.24
N LEU A 234 -20.42 4.83 -20.44
CA LEU A 234 -19.23 5.35 -19.76
C LEU A 234 -17.98 4.57 -20.15
#